data_AF-A0AAN8F5Q2-F1
#
_entry.id   AF-A0AAN8F5Q2-F1
#
_cell.length_a   1.000
_cell.length_b   1.000
_cell.length_c   1.000
_cell.angle_alpha   90.00
_cell.angle_beta   90.00
_cell.angle_gamma   90.00
#
_symmetry.space_group_name_H-M   'P 1'
#
loop_
_entity.id
_entity.type
_entity.pdbx_description
1 polymer ?
#
loop_
_entity_poly.entity_id
_entity_poly.type
_entity_poly.pdbx_seq_one_letter_code
_entity_poly.pdbx_strand_id
1 'polypeptide(L)'
;FQAKYHPNKVIYQPTPTWGNHVPVFKFAGVDVKNYRYYDKNTCGFDEAGALDDISKIPKGSIILLHACAHNPTGVDPSKEQWKKISDICKKNELFVFFDMAYQGFASGDVDGDAYAVRYFIEQGHNICLAQSFAKNMGLYGERVGAFSVVCENSEEAARVASQLKILIRPLYSNPPIHGARIVTKILNDAALHKQWLVDVKGMADRIITMRKQLRELLAKEGSSRNWQHITDQIGMFCFTGINPQQVEKLIKEHSVYLTKDGRISVAGISSNNVGYFAKALHAVTK
;
A
#
# COMPACT_ATOMS: atom_id res chain seq x y z
N PHE A 1 -15.76 10.73 -7.60
CA PHE A 1 -15.04 11.64 -8.51
C PHE A 1 -14.87 10.98 -9.87
N GLN A 2 -14.13 9.87 -9.96
CA GLN A 2 -13.85 9.18 -11.22
C GLN A 2 -15.10 8.84 -12.05
N ALA A 3 -16.08 8.15 -11.47
CA ALA A 3 -17.32 7.78 -12.20
C ALA A 3 -18.11 8.97 -12.78
N LYS A 4 -17.96 10.17 -12.20
CA LYS A 4 -18.68 11.37 -12.62
C LYS A 4 -17.94 12.15 -13.70
N TYR A 5 -16.62 12.27 -13.60
CA TYR A 5 -15.84 13.20 -14.44
C TYR A 5 -14.88 12.51 -15.40
N HIS A 6 -14.47 11.27 -15.12
CA HIS A 6 -13.52 10.56 -15.96
C HIS A 6 -14.26 9.87 -17.12
N PRO A 7 -13.83 10.04 -18.38
CA PRO A 7 -14.54 9.51 -19.54
C PRO A 7 -14.56 7.97 -19.56
N ASN A 8 -13.46 7.35 -19.13
CA ASN A 8 -13.34 5.90 -19.02
C ASN A 8 -13.66 5.45 -17.60
N LYS A 9 -14.74 4.68 -17.43
CA LYS A 9 -15.20 4.20 -16.11
C LYS A 9 -14.63 2.82 -15.77
N VAL A 10 -13.37 2.58 -16.13
CA VAL A 10 -12.66 1.32 -15.84
C VAL A 10 -11.38 1.65 -15.10
N ILE A 11 -11.19 1.02 -13.94
CA ILE A 11 -9.96 1.07 -13.16
C ILE A 11 -9.25 -0.27 -13.18
N TYR A 12 -7.94 -0.24 -13.43
CA TYR A 12 -7.05 -1.38 -13.41
C TYR A 12 -6.30 -1.44 -12.08
N GLN A 13 -6.42 -2.55 -11.36
CA GLN A 13 -5.85 -2.76 -10.02
C GLN A 13 -4.83 -3.89 -10.03
N PRO A 14 -3.82 -3.87 -9.14
CA PRO A 14 -2.84 -4.95 -9.06
C PRO A 14 -3.51 -6.26 -8.62
N THR A 15 -2.98 -7.39 -9.07
CA THR A 15 -3.39 -8.73 -8.60
C THR A 15 -2.35 -9.31 -7.65
N PRO A 16 -2.67 -9.52 -6.36
CA PRO A 16 -3.86 -9.04 -5.64
C PRO A 16 -3.75 -7.56 -5.27
N THR A 17 -4.79 -7.01 -4.64
CA THR A 17 -4.81 -5.66 -4.04
C THR A 17 -5.56 -5.69 -2.71
N TRP A 18 -5.67 -4.56 -2.00
CA TRP A 18 -6.46 -4.48 -0.77
C TRP A 18 -7.93 -4.79 -1.07
N GLY A 19 -8.49 -5.75 -0.32
CA GLY A 19 -9.82 -6.30 -0.62
C GLY A 19 -10.97 -5.28 -0.69
N ASN A 20 -10.81 -4.09 -0.10
CA ASN A 20 -11.82 -3.04 -0.16
C ASN A 20 -11.73 -2.16 -1.42
N HIS A 21 -10.69 -2.25 -2.25
CA HIS A 21 -10.62 -1.51 -3.51
C HIS A 21 -11.76 -1.90 -4.46
N VAL A 22 -11.97 -3.20 -4.68
CA VAL A 22 -13.04 -3.71 -5.55
C VAL A 22 -14.42 -3.15 -5.16
N PRO A 23 -14.91 -3.31 -3.90
CA PRO A 23 -16.22 -2.79 -3.53
C PRO A 23 -16.29 -1.25 -3.56
N VAL A 24 -15.22 -0.53 -3.20
CA VAL A 24 -15.21 0.95 -3.27
C VAL A 24 -15.44 1.45 -4.70
N PHE A 25 -14.69 0.90 -5.67
CA PHE A 25 -14.82 1.34 -7.06
C PHE A 25 -16.12 0.87 -7.70
N LYS A 26 -16.55 -0.37 -7.46
CA LYS A 26 -17.85 -0.86 -7.94
C LYS A 26 -19.02 -0.06 -7.37
N PHE A 27 -19.01 0.25 -6.07
CA PHE A 27 -20.03 1.09 -5.43
C PHE A 27 -20.08 2.49 -6.04
N ALA A 28 -18.92 3.04 -6.42
CA ALA A 28 -18.85 4.33 -7.10
C ALA A 28 -19.33 4.29 -8.56
N GLY A 29 -19.65 3.12 -9.14
CA GLY A 29 -20.01 2.96 -10.56
C GLY A 29 -18.81 2.95 -11.50
N VAL A 30 -17.65 2.47 -11.03
CA VAL A 30 -16.44 2.24 -11.82
C VAL A 30 -16.19 0.75 -11.94
N ASP A 31 -16.09 0.25 -13.17
CA ASP A 31 -15.72 -1.14 -13.46
C ASP A 31 -14.29 -1.42 -13.03
N VAL A 32 -14.05 -2.64 -12.58
CA VAL A 32 -12.74 -3.07 -12.07
C VAL A 32 -12.18 -4.16 -12.97
N LYS A 33 -10.99 -3.91 -13.49
CA LYS A 33 -10.11 -4.89 -14.15
C LYS A 33 -8.81 -4.99 -13.37
N ASN A 34 -8.01 -6.00 -13.69
CA ASN A 34 -6.75 -6.23 -12.99
C ASN A 34 -5.57 -6.31 -13.96
N TYR A 35 -4.37 -6.07 -13.43
CA TYR A 35 -3.09 -6.38 -14.07
C TYR A 35 -2.26 -7.26 -13.13
N ARG A 36 -1.35 -8.07 -13.69
CA ARG A 36 -0.41 -8.89 -12.91
C ARG A 36 0.50 -8.02 -12.04
N TYR A 37 0.83 -8.51 -10.85
CA TYR A 37 1.65 -7.75 -9.90
C TYR A 37 2.50 -8.65 -9.02
N TYR A 38 1.89 -9.65 -8.37
CA TYR A 38 2.59 -10.56 -7.46
C TYR A 38 2.83 -11.92 -8.11
N ASP A 39 4.08 -12.37 -8.14
CA ASP A 39 4.43 -13.73 -8.54
C ASP A 39 4.45 -14.67 -7.33
N LYS A 40 3.59 -15.68 -7.35
CA LYS A 40 3.49 -16.69 -6.29
C LYS A 40 4.70 -17.62 -6.21
N ASN A 41 5.43 -17.80 -7.31
CA ASN A 41 6.58 -18.71 -7.35
C ASN A 41 7.80 -18.06 -6.69
N THR A 42 8.01 -16.77 -6.91
CA THR A 42 9.14 -16.01 -6.34
C THR A 42 8.78 -15.24 -5.07
N CYS A 43 7.49 -15.10 -4.76
CA CYS A 43 6.97 -14.21 -3.71
C CYS A 43 7.39 -12.74 -3.89
N GLY A 44 7.72 -12.34 -5.13
CA GLY A 44 8.19 -11.02 -5.52
C GLY A 44 7.29 -10.33 -6.54
N PHE A 45 7.80 -9.25 -7.14
CA PHE A 45 7.09 -8.46 -8.15
C PHE A 45 7.22 -9.14 -9.53
N ASP A 46 6.09 -9.47 -10.14
CA ASP A 46 6.01 -9.97 -11.51
C ASP A 46 6.23 -8.82 -12.51
N GLU A 47 7.47 -8.35 -12.63
CA GLU A 47 7.79 -7.20 -13.49
C GLU A 47 7.37 -7.44 -14.94
N ALA A 48 7.72 -8.60 -15.49
CA ALA A 48 7.42 -8.91 -16.89
C ALA A 48 5.91 -8.96 -17.15
N GLY A 49 5.14 -9.64 -16.28
CA GLY A 49 3.70 -9.71 -16.41
C GLY A 49 3.00 -8.37 -16.17
N ALA A 50 3.46 -7.60 -15.18
CA ALA A 50 2.93 -6.28 -14.87
C ALA A 50 3.14 -5.31 -16.04
N LEU A 51 4.36 -5.21 -16.57
CA LEU A 51 4.65 -4.30 -17.69
C LEU A 51 3.90 -4.70 -18.96
N ASP A 52 3.79 -6.01 -19.26
CA ASP A 52 3.01 -6.51 -20.39
C ASP A 52 1.52 -6.14 -20.26
N ASP A 53 0.89 -6.37 -19.11
CA ASP A 53 -0.51 -6.03 -18.89
C ASP A 53 -0.75 -4.51 -18.92
N ILE A 54 0.09 -3.72 -18.24
CA ILE A 54 -0.04 -2.25 -18.20
C ILE A 54 0.09 -1.67 -19.61
N SER A 55 0.98 -2.22 -20.45
CA SER A 55 1.15 -1.79 -21.84
C SER A 55 -0.09 -2.00 -22.72
N LYS A 56 -0.96 -2.95 -22.33
CA LYS A 56 -2.21 -3.29 -23.03
C LYS A 56 -3.43 -2.59 -22.44
N ILE A 57 -3.29 -1.83 -21.36
CA ILE A 57 -4.38 -1.04 -20.80
C ILE A 57 -4.84 -0.01 -21.85
N PRO A 58 -6.15 0.06 -22.17
CA PRO A 58 -6.66 1.00 -23.16
C PRO A 58 -6.33 2.44 -22.79
N LYS A 59 -5.97 3.23 -23.80
CA LYS A 59 -5.61 4.63 -23.67
C LYS A 59 -6.64 5.40 -22.84
N GLY A 60 -6.16 6.23 -21.91
CA GLY A 60 -7.02 7.04 -21.06
C GLY A 60 -7.78 6.27 -19.99
N SER A 61 -7.47 4.99 -19.71
CA SER A 61 -8.05 4.26 -18.57
C SER A 61 -7.41 4.69 -17.25
N ILE A 62 -8.03 4.31 -16.12
CA ILE A 62 -7.50 4.59 -14.79
C ILE A 62 -6.63 3.41 -14.34
N ILE A 63 -5.45 3.67 -13.79
CA ILE A 63 -4.62 2.66 -13.11
C ILE A 63 -4.47 3.01 -11.63
N LEU A 64 -4.74 2.04 -10.75
CA LEU A 64 -4.53 2.14 -9.32
C LEU A 64 -3.13 1.63 -8.96
N LEU A 65 -2.32 2.46 -8.31
CA LEU A 65 -0.98 2.12 -7.85
C LEU A 65 -0.90 2.31 -6.33
N HIS A 66 -0.28 1.37 -5.62
CA HIS A 66 0.08 1.60 -4.22
C HIS A 66 1.42 2.33 -4.21
N ALA A 67 1.51 3.47 -3.50
CA ALA A 67 2.72 4.29 -3.50
C ALA A 67 3.93 3.56 -2.89
N CYS A 68 3.67 2.82 -1.81
CA CYS A 68 4.62 1.96 -1.09
C CYS A 68 3.86 1.02 -0.15
N ALA A 69 4.57 0.02 0.39
CA ALA A 69 4.06 -1.04 1.26
C ALA A 69 2.75 -1.66 0.73
N HIS A 70 2.83 -2.25 -0.47
CA HIS A 70 1.69 -2.85 -1.14
C HIS A 70 0.89 -3.77 -0.19
N ASN A 71 -0.41 -3.52 -0.12
CA ASN A 71 -1.33 -4.33 0.67
C ASN A 71 -2.10 -5.23 -0.30
N PRO A 72 -1.95 -6.55 -0.23
CA PRO A 72 -1.58 -7.30 0.99
C PRO A 72 -0.17 -7.91 1.02
N THR A 73 0.63 -7.78 -0.03
CA THR A 73 1.81 -8.64 -0.22
C THR A 73 3.08 -8.13 0.45
N GLY A 74 3.20 -6.81 0.65
CA GLY A 74 4.45 -6.13 1.03
C GLY A 74 5.47 -6.04 -0.11
N VAL A 75 5.14 -6.48 -1.31
CA VAL A 75 6.05 -6.42 -2.47
C VAL A 75 5.89 -5.08 -3.15
N ASP A 76 6.97 -4.30 -3.27
CA ASP A 76 6.98 -3.02 -3.98
C ASP A 76 7.95 -3.04 -5.17
N PRO A 77 7.66 -2.32 -6.28
CA PRO A 77 8.62 -2.13 -7.35
C PRO A 77 9.86 -1.35 -6.90
N SER A 78 11.02 -1.68 -7.46
CA SER A 78 12.23 -0.88 -7.33
C SER A 78 12.08 0.49 -8.01
N LYS A 79 13.02 1.41 -7.75
CA LYS A 79 13.01 2.72 -8.41
C LYS A 79 13.08 2.58 -9.94
N GLU A 80 13.89 1.66 -10.44
CA GLU A 80 14.05 1.36 -11.86
C GLU A 80 12.77 0.78 -12.47
N GLN A 81 12.06 -0.06 -11.71
CA GLN A 81 10.77 -0.61 -12.13
C GLN A 81 9.68 0.48 -12.15
N TRP A 82 9.67 1.38 -11.16
CA TRP A 82 8.77 2.54 -11.16
C TRP A 82 8.98 3.45 -12.38
N LYS A 83 10.22 3.64 -12.83
CA LYS A 83 10.52 4.38 -14.07
C LYS A 83 9.83 3.74 -15.28
N LYS A 84 9.99 2.43 -15.45
CA LYS A 84 9.33 1.67 -16.54
C LYS A 84 7.81 1.77 -16.48
N ILE A 85 7.21 1.65 -15.28
CA ILE A 85 5.75 1.77 -15.10
C ILE A 85 5.29 3.19 -15.49
N SER A 86 5.99 4.22 -15.05
CA SER A 86 5.72 5.62 -15.41
C SER A 86 5.76 5.83 -16.93
N ASP A 87 6.79 5.32 -17.60
CA ASP A 87 6.95 5.47 -19.06
C ASP A 87 5.78 4.85 -19.82
N ILE A 88 5.34 3.66 -19.44
CA ILE A 88 4.18 3.00 -20.05
C ILE A 88 2.89 3.77 -19.75
N CYS A 89 2.68 4.20 -18.50
CA CYS A 89 1.51 4.98 -18.12
C CYS A 89 1.42 6.27 -18.94
N LYS A 90 2.56 6.95 -19.16
CA LYS A 90 2.63 8.18 -19.95
C LYS A 90 2.36 7.91 -21.42
N LYS A 91 2.98 6.87 -22.00
CA LYS A 91 2.78 6.45 -23.39
C LYS A 91 1.31 6.12 -23.71
N ASN A 92 0.62 5.47 -22.76
CA ASN A 92 -0.78 5.09 -22.90
C ASN A 92 -1.75 6.15 -22.36
N GLU A 93 -1.26 7.33 -21.95
CA GLU A 93 -2.05 8.42 -21.36
C GLU A 93 -2.99 7.91 -20.24
N LEU A 94 -2.48 7.00 -19.39
CA LEU A 94 -3.25 6.45 -18.28
C LEU A 94 -3.43 7.50 -17.19
N PHE A 95 -4.63 7.57 -16.62
CA PHE A 95 -4.87 8.40 -15.46
C PHE A 95 -4.47 7.65 -14.18
N VAL A 96 -3.42 8.14 -13.51
CA VAL A 96 -2.82 7.43 -12.38
C VAL A 96 -3.51 7.82 -11.08
N PHE A 97 -3.99 6.80 -10.36
CA PHE A 97 -4.53 6.91 -9.01
C PHE A 97 -3.55 6.25 -8.03
N PHE A 98 -2.89 7.04 -7.18
CA PHE A 98 -2.11 6.51 -6.06
C PHE A 98 -2.94 6.33 -4.78
N ASP A 99 -2.81 5.17 -4.14
CA ASP A 99 -3.13 4.96 -2.72
C ASP A 99 -1.84 4.99 -1.90
N MET A 100 -1.72 5.95 -0.98
CA MET A 100 -0.54 6.17 -0.13
C MET A 100 -0.93 6.17 1.34
N ALA A 101 -1.16 4.97 1.88
CA ALA A 101 -1.59 4.77 3.27
C ALA A 101 -0.45 4.58 4.28
N TYR A 102 0.81 4.43 3.82
CA TYR A 102 1.95 3.98 4.65
C TYR A 102 3.19 4.89 4.59
N GLN A 103 3.07 6.14 4.12
CA GLN A 103 4.21 7.05 4.03
C GLN A 103 4.92 7.23 5.38
N GLY A 104 6.23 6.93 5.42
CA GLY A 104 7.08 6.90 6.61
C GLY A 104 7.03 5.58 7.36
N PHE A 105 5.91 4.85 7.32
CA PHE A 105 5.74 3.58 8.03
C PHE A 105 6.34 2.39 7.24
N ALA A 106 6.59 2.55 5.94
CA ALA A 106 7.11 1.49 5.09
C ALA A 106 8.63 1.32 5.32
N SER A 107 9.42 2.38 5.13
CA SER A 107 10.88 2.36 5.28
C SER A 107 11.43 3.13 6.48
N GLY A 108 10.62 3.97 7.13
CA GLY A 108 11.09 4.95 8.12
C GLY A 108 11.51 6.29 7.50
N ASP A 109 11.45 6.42 6.18
CA ASP A 109 11.75 7.64 5.42
C ASP A 109 10.50 8.13 4.67
N VAL A 110 9.97 9.28 5.10
CA VAL A 110 8.75 9.88 4.51
C VAL A 110 8.95 10.34 3.06
N ASP A 111 10.17 10.72 2.69
CA ASP A 111 10.50 11.18 1.34
C ASP A 111 10.76 9.99 0.41
N GLY A 112 11.50 8.99 0.91
CA GLY A 112 11.70 7.71 0.25
C GLY A 112 10.38 7.00 -0.07
N ASP A 113 9.47 6.95 0.89
CA ASP A 113 8.15 6.31 0.74
C ASP A 113 7.22 7.06 -0.22
N ALA A 114 7.50 8.34 -0.51
CA ALA A 114 6.77 9.16 -1.47
C ALA A 114 7.43 9.21 -2.86
N TYR A 115 8.52 8.47 -3.07
CA TYR A 115 9.32 8.50 -4.31
C TYR A 115 8.47 8.29 -5.57
N ALA A 116 7.65 7.22 -5.61
CA ALA A 116 6.87 6.88 -6.79
C ALA A 116 5.89 8.02 -7.17
N VAL A 117 5.20 8.59 -6.17
CA VAL A 117 4.26 9.71 -6.39
C VAL A 117 5.01 10.93 -6.95
N ARG A 118 6.13 11.32 -6.33
CA ARG A 118 6.92 12.48 -6.75
C ARG A 118 7.52 12.29 -8.14
N TYR A 119 8.03 11.10 -8.43
CA TYR A 119 8.59 10.78 -9.72
C TYR A 119 7.54 10.86 -10.84
N PHE A 120 6.32 10.35 -10.62
CA PHE A 120 5.24 10.48 -11.61
C PHE A 120 4.88 11.96 -11.85
N ILE A 121 4.81 12.78 -10.80
CA ILE A 121 4.56 14.22 -10.98
C ILE A 121 5.71 14.88 -11.76
N GLU A 122 6.97 14.57 -11.44
CA GLU A 122 8.16 15.05 -12.14
C GLU A 122 8.15 14.65 -13.63
N GLN A 123 7.66 13.46 -13.96
CA GLN A 123 7.51 13.00 -15.34
C GLN A 123 6.28 13.61 -16.06
N GLY A 124 5.55 14.52 -15.43
CA GLY A 124 4.44 15.27 -16.02
C GLY A 124 3.11 14.52 -16.02
N HIS A 125 2.92 13.54 -15.13
CA HIS A 125 1.62 12.89 -14.96
C HIS A 125 0.67 13.77 -14.16
N ASN A 126 -0.58 13.93 -14.65
CA ASN A 126 -1.69 14.37 -13.82
C ASN A 126 -2.22 13.17 -13.02
N ILE A 127 -2.06 13.22 -11.70
CA ILE A 127 -2.45 12.13 -10.80
C ILE A 127 -3.62 12.51 -9.90
N CYS A 128 -4.29 11.49 -9.35
CA CYS A 128 -4.99 11.64 -8.08
C CYS A 128 -4.34 10.78 -7.00
N LEU A 129 -4.46 11.21 -5.75
CA LEU A 129 -3.79 10.60 -4.61
C LEU A 129 -4.77 10.53 -3.43
N ALA A 130 -4.92 9.34 -2.86
CA ALA A 130 -5.54 9.14 -1.55
C ALA A 130 -4.44 8.95 -0.50
N GLN A 131 -4.44 9.78 0.56
CA GLN A 131 -3.51 9.69 1.68
C GLN A 131 -4.25 9.32 2.97
N SER A 132 -3.62 8.50 3.81
CA SER A 132 -4.14 8.15 5.12
C SER A 132 -3.13 8.43 6.22
N PHE A 133 -3.60 8.99 7.34
CA PHE A 133 -2.77 9.19 8.54
C PHE A 133 -3.02 8.12 9.62
N ALA A 134 -3.80 7.09 9.28
CA ALA A 134 -4.19 6.06 10.24
C ALA A 134 -2.99 5.27 10.79
N LYS A 135 -1.97 5.02 9.96
CA LYS A 135 -0.83 4.16 10.31
C LYS A 135 0.38 4.97 10.74
N ASN A 136 0.79 5.95 9.94
CA ASN A 136 1.99 6.73 10.21
C ASN A 136 1.87 7.67 11.41
N MET A 137 0.65 8.04 11.83
CA MET A 137 0.39 8.83 13.04
C MET A 137 -0.46 8.07 14.08
N GLY A 138 -0.79 6.81 13.83
CA GLY A 138 -1.62 6.01 14.74
C GLY A 138 -3.08 6.48 14.88
N LEU A 139 -3.56 7.36 14.00
CA LEU A 139 -4.89 7.98 14.07
C LEU A 139 -5.98 7.12 13.41
N TYR A 140 -6.02 5.82 13.74
CA TYR A 140 -6.92 4.84 13.10
C TYR A 140 -8.39 5.24 13.21
N GLY A 141 -8.86 5.49 14.44
CA GLY A 141 -10.26 5.80 14.76
C GLY A 141 -10.69 7.22 14.37
N GLU A 142 -9.74 8.14 14.24
CA GLU A 142 -10.01 9.54 13.90
C GLU A 142 -10.41 9.77 12.44
N ARG A 143 -10.19 8.76 11.59
CA ARG A 143 -10.58 8.76 10.16
C ARG A 143 -10.01 9.96 9.38
N VAL A 144 -8.75 10.31 9.63
CA VAL A 144 -8.08 11.43 8.95
C VAL A 144 -7.29 10.96 7.72
N GLY A 145 -7.48 11.69 6.62
CA GLY A 145 -6.87 11.45 5.32
C GLY A 145 -7.10 12.64 4.38
N ALA A 146 -6.55 12.56 3.18
CA ALA A 146 -6.70 13.59 2.15
C ALA A 146 -6.92 12.95 0.77
N PHE A 147 -7.63 13.66 -0.11
CA PHE A 147 -7.73 13.36 -1.53
C PHE A 147 -7.20 14.55 -2.32
N SER A 148 -6.16 14.30 -3.12
CA SER A 148 -5.47 15.31 -3.91
C SER A 148 -5.60 15.02 -5.40
N VAL A 149 -5.71 16.06 -6.21
CA VAL A 149 -5.69 15.98 -7.68
C VAL A 149 -4.68 17.00 -8.18
N VAL A 150 -3.69 16.56 -8.96
CA VAL A 150 -2.76 17.45 -9.65
C VAL A 150 -3.48 18.06 -10.85
N CYS A 151 -3.43 19.38 -10.94
CA CYS A 151 -4.06 20.16 -12.00
C CYS A 151 -2.96 20.98 -12.71
N GLU A 152 -3.20 21.41 -13.94
CA GLU A 152 -2.23 22.17 -14.74
C GLU A 152 -1.86 23.51 -14.09
N ASN A 153 -2.85 24.18 -13.49
CA ASN A 153 -2.70 25.49 -12.88
C ASN A 153 -3.72 25.73 -11.75
N SER A 154 -3.60 26.89 -11.08
CA SER A 154 -4.47 27.28 -9.96
C SER A 154 -5.93 27.48 -10.36
N GLU A 155 -6.21 27.89 -11.60
CA GLU A 155 -7.57 28.07 -12.11
C GLU A 155 -8.28 26.73 -12.28
N GLU A 156 -7.62 25.75 -12.89
CA GLU A 156 -8.12 24.38 -12.97
C GLU A 156 -8.31 23.78 -11.57
N ALA A 157 -7.35 23.96 -10.66
CA ALA A 157 -7.46 23.48 -9.29
C ALA A 157 -8.70 24.05 -8.57
N ALA A 158 -9.00 25.34 -8.76
CA ALA A 158 -10.20 25.96 -8.19
C ALA A 158 -11.50 25.35 -8.78
N ARG A 159 -11.54 25.10 -10.09
CA ARG A 159 -12.67 24.43 -10.76
C ARG A 159 -12.86 23.01 -10.23
N VAL A 160 -11.80 22.21 -10.16
CA VAL A 160 -11.84 20.83 -9.63
C VAL A 160 -12.26 20.81 -8.16
N ALA A 161 -11.70 21.70 -7.33
CA ALA A 161 -12.06 21.82 -5.92
C ALA A 161 -13.54 22.16 -5.72
N SER A 162 -14.12 23.03 -6.55
CA SER A 162 -15.56 23.34 -6.50
C SER A 162 -16.42 22.09 -6.74
N GLN A 163 -16.05 21.26 -7.71
CA GLN A 163 -16.75 20.03 -8.06
C GLN A 163 -16.59 18.93 -7.00
N LEU A 164 -15.44 18.87 -6.34
CA LEU A 164 -15.23 17.99 -5.18
C LEU A 164 -16.11 18.39 -4.00
N LYS A 165 -16.23 19.69 -3.69
CA LYS A 165 -17.12 20.19 -2.63
C LYS A 165 -18.58 19.83 -2.92
N ILE A 166 -19.03 19.99 -4.16
CA ILE A 166 -20.38 19.59 -4.59
C ILE A 166 -20.59 18.08 -4.41
N LEU A 167 -19.57 17.26 -4.72
CA LEU A 167 -19.65 15.80 -4.56
C LEU A 167 -19.69 15.40 -3.07
N ILE A 168 -18.90 16.04 -2.22
CA ILE A 168 -18.77 15.70 -0.79
C ILE A 168 -20.02 16.09 0.00
N ARG A 169 -20.61 17.25 -0.30
CA ARG A 169 -21.74 17.82 0.45
C ARG A 169 -22.91 16.83 0.67
N PRO A 170 -23.43 16.10 -0.34
CA PRO A 170 -24.49 15.12 -0.14
C PRO A 170 -24.02 13.78 0.43
N LEU A 171 -22.72 13.50 0.51
CA LEU A 171 -22.20 12.25 1.10
C LEU A 171 -22.16 12.31 2.62
N TYR A 172 -21.55 13.37 3.16
CA TYR A 172 -21.38 13.53 4.61
C TYR A 172 -21.30 14.99 5.06
N SER A 173 -21.72 15.95 4.21
CA SER A 173 -21.63 17.40 4.44
C SER A 173 -20.20 17.94 4.53
N ASN A 174 -19.48 17.62 5.61
CA ASN A 174 -18.13 18.08 5.89
C ASN A 174 -17.37 17.06 6.78
N PRO A 175 -16.03 16.98 6.67
CA PRO A 175 -15.24 15.94 7.36
C PRO A 175 -15.10 16.19 8.88
N PRO A 176 -14.81 15.15 9.68
CA PRO A 176 -14.54 15.29 11.10
C PRO A 176 -13.27 16.12 11.36
N ILE A 177 -13.34 17.04 12.33
CA ILE A 177 -12.30 18.06 12.54
C ILE A 177 -11.14 17.62 13.45
N HIS A 178 -11.36 16.67 14.37
CA HIS A 178 -10.40 16.37 15.45
C HIS A 178 -9.07 15.81 14.92
N GLY A 179 -9.11 14.69 14.20
CA GLY A 179 -7.93 14.11 13.55
C GLY A 179 -7.20 15.10 12.64
N ALA A 180 -7.93 15.91 11.86
CA ALA A 180 -7.33 16.94 11.02
C ALA A 180 -6.54 17.97 11.84
N ARG A 181 -7.07 18.44 12.98
CA ARG A 181 -6.37 19.37 13.89
C ARG A 181 -5.12 18.76 14.50
N ILE A 182 -5.13 17.47 14.87
CA ILE A 182 -3.94 16.77 15.37
C ILE A 182 -2.85 16.76 14.31
N VAL A 183 -3.19 16.30 13.09
CA VAL A 183 -2.25 16.26 11.96
C VAL A 183 -1.69 17.66 11.67
N THR A 184 -2.56 18.68 11.58
CA THR A 184 -2.15 20.07 11.33
C THR A 184 -1.21 20.59 12.42
N LYS A 185 -1.49 20.30 13.71
CA LYS A 185 -0.63 20.74 14.81
C LYS A 185 0.73 20.06 14.78
N ILE A 186 0.78 18.76 14.50
CA ILE A 186 2.05 18.02 14.40
C ILE A 186 2.89 18.54 13.23
N LEU A 187 2.29 18.69 12.04
CA LEU A 187 3.03 19.06 10.83
C LEU A 187 3.49 20.53 10.80
N ASN A 188 2.76 21.45 11.44
CA ASN A 188 3.10 22.88 11.44
C ASN A 188 3.93 23.33 12.65
N ASP A 189 4.24 22.43 13.58
CA ASP A 189 5.07 22.71 14.74
C ASP A 189 6.41 21.98 14.59
N ALA A 190 7.52 22.72 14.49
CA ALA A 190 8.82 22.14 14.16
C ALA A 190 9.28 21.08 15.18
N ALA A 191 8.96 21.24 16.47
CA ALA A 191 9.34 20.28 17.50
C ALA A 191 8.50 19.01 17.40
N LEU A 192 7.17 19.14 17.22
CA LEU A 192 6.27 17.99 17.06
C LEU A 192 6.52 17.25 15.75
N HIS A 193 6.77 17.97 14.64
CA HIS A 193 7.09 17.36 13.35
C HIS A 193 8.37 16.52 13.46
N LYS A 194 9.42 17.08 14.08
CA LYS A 194 10.67 16.34 14.33
C LYS A 194 10.45 15.11 15.19
N GLN A 195 9.64 15.20 16.25
CA GLN A 195 9.31 14.05 17.09
C GLN A 195 8.56 12.97 16.31
N TRP A 196 7.56 13.36 15.52
CA TRP A 196 6.81 12.41 14.69
C TRP A 196 7.70 11.66 13.70
N LEU A 197 8.68 12.33 13.07
CA LEU A 197 9.64 11.66 12.18
C LEU A 197 10.48 10.60 12.91
N VAL A 198 10.84 10.85 14.18
CA VAL A 198 11.52 9.85 15.03
C VAL A 198 10.57 8.69 15.36
N ASP A 199 9.33 8.99 15.74
CA ASP A 199 8.36 7.97 16.17
C ASP A 199 7.96 7.04 15.01
N VAL A 200 7.68 7.60 13.83
CA VAL A 200 7.32 6.81 12.65
C VAL A 200 8.49 5.93 12.19
N LYS A 201 9.72 6.45 12.26
CA LYS A 201 10.92 5.67 12.01
C LYS A 201 11.08 4.53 13.02
N GLY A 202 10.87 4.79 14.31
CA GLY A 202 10.91 3.76 15.34
C GLY A 202 9.90 2.62 15.10
N MET A 203 8.68 2.96 14.64
CA MET A 203 7.69 1.97 14.24
C MET A 203 8.15 1.13 13.04
N ALA A 204 8.70 1.77 11.99
CA ALA A 204 9.21 1.08 10.80
C ALA A 204 10.40 0.17 11.14
N ASP A 205 11.37 0.67 11.91
CA ASP A 205 12.56 -0.08 12.32
C ASP A 205 12.18 -1.33 13.12
N ARG A 206 11.15 -1.25 13.96
CA ARG A 206 10.63 -2.42 14.69
C ARG A 206 10.06 -3.48 13.74
N ILE A 207 9.29 -3.07 12.73
CA ILE A 207 8.74 -4.00 11.71
C ILE A 207 9.87 -4.68 10.93
N ILE A 208 10.86 -3.90 10.48
CA ILE A 208 12.05 -4.40 9.78
C ILE A 208 12.79 -5.42 10.66
N THR A 209 12.92 -5.12 11.95
CA THR A 209 13.58 -6.01 12.92
C THR A 209 12.83 -7.33 13.07
N MET A 210 11.50 -7.31 13.19
CA MET A 210 10.69 -8.54 13.29
C MET A 210 10.79 -9.41 12.03
N ARG A 211 10.88 -8.80 10.84
CA ARG A 211 11.11 -9.54 9.58
C ARG A 211 12.45 -10.27 9.59
N LYS A 212 13.53 -9.57 9.98
CA LYS A 212 14.87 -10.14 10.08
C LYS A 212 14.91 -11.29 11.09
N GLN A 213 14.41 -11.08 12.29
CA GLN A 213 14.38 -12.09 13.35
C GLN A 213 13.55 -13.32 12.95
N LEU A 214 12.38 -13.14 12.34
CA LEU A 214 11.57 -14.27 11.87
C LEU A 214 12.33 -15.13 10.86
N ARG A 215 12.98 -14.52 9.87
CA ARG A 215 13.77 -15.23 8.85
C ARG A 215 14.96 -15.98 9.47
N GLU A 216 15.70 -15.33 10.36
CA GLU A 216 16.84 -15.93 11.07
C GLU A 216 16.42 -17.12 11.94
N LEU A 217 15.31 -16.98 12.65
CA LEU A 217 14.78 -18.05 13.51
C LEU A 217 14.25 -19.22 12.68
N LEU A 218 13.60 -19.00 11.54
CA LEU A 218 13.21 -20.07 10.62
C LEU A 218 14.43 -20.88 10.12
N ALA A 219 15.54 -20.20 9.82
CA ALA A 219 16.78 -20.86 9.44
C ALA A 219 17.37 -21.66 10.62
N LYS A 220 17.34 -21.08 11.84
CA LYS A 220 17.81 -21.75 13.07
C LYS A 220 16.99 -23.00 13.42
N GLU A 221 15.68 -22.99 13.15
CA GLU A 221 14.80 -24.16 13.33
C GLU A 221 15.05 -25.26 12.28
N GLY A 222 15.91 -25.02 11.28
CA GLY A 222 16.26 -26.03 10.27
C GLY A 222 15.35 -26.04 9.04
N SER A 223 14.60 -24.97 8.78
CA SER A 223 13.77 -24.88 7.57
C SER A 223 14.61 -24.92 6.30
N SER A 224 14.28 -25.82 5.37
CA SER A 224 14.90 -25.92 4.04
C SER A 224 14.31 -24.98 2.99
N ARG A 225 13.14 -24.36 3.26
CA ARG A 225 12.52 -23.39 2.35
C ARG A 225 13.30 -22.07 2.32
N ASN A 226 13.32 -21.42 1.15
CA ASN A 226 13.80 -20.04 1.02
C ASN A 226 12.77 -19.06 1.60
N TRP A 227 13.17 -18.29 2.62
CA TRP A 227 12.35 -17.28 3.29
C TRP A 227 12.84 -15.83 3.06
N GLN A 228 13.69 -15.62 2.05
CA GLN A 228 14.28 -14.31 1.75
C GLN A 228 13.22 -13.23 1.49
N HIS A 229 12.08 -13.59 0.89
CA HIS A 229 10.96 -12.68 0.64
C HIS A 229 10.40 -12.02 1.89
N ILE A 230 10.53 -12.62 3.09
CA ILE A 230 10.10 -12.00 4.35
C ILE A 230 10.84 -10.68 4.60
N THR A 231 12.13 -10.63 4.26
CA THR A 231 12.97 -9.44 4.42
C THR A 231 12.99 -8.52 3.21
N ASP A 232 12.67 -9.02 2.02
CA ASP A 232 12.56 -8.20 0.81
C ASP A 232 11.23 -7.42 0.77
N GLN A 233 10.18 -8.00 1.35
CA GLN A 233 8.88 -7.34 1.49
C GLN A 233 8.92 -6.21 2.53
N ILE A 234 8.16 -5.15 2.28
CA ILE A 234 8.14 -3.87 2.98
C ILE A 234 6.82 -3.67 3.72
N GLY A 235 6.87 -2.91 4.82
CA GLY A 235 5.69 -2.41 5.52
C GLY A 235 4.98 -3.46 6.39
N MET A 236 3.70 -3.21 6.68
CA MET A 236 2.96 -3.90 7.75
C MET A 236 2.61 -5.36 7.45
N PHE A 237 2.49 -5.74 6.17
CA PHE A 237 1.99 -7.05 5.75
C PHE A 237 3.06 -7.87 5.04
N CYS A 238 3.00 -9.18 5.21
CA CYS A 238 3.88 -10.12 4.54
C CYS A 238 3.02 -11.25 3.96
N PHE A 239 3.19 -11.52 2.67
CA PHE A 239 2.72 -12.75 2.06
C PHE A 239 3.75 -13.85 2.29
N THR A 240 3.42 -14.80 3.16
CA THR A 240 4.37 -15.85 3.58
C THR A 240 4.59 -16.91 2.51
N GLY A 241 3.65 -17.09 1.57
CA GLY A 241 3.70 -18.15 0.56
C GLY A 241 3.23 -19.52 1.04
N ILE A 242 2.71 -19.64 2.27
CA ILE A 242 2.11 -20.88 2.76
C ILE A 242 0.70 -21.08 2.18
N ASN A 243 0.28 -22.33 2.05
CA ASN A 243 -1.02 -22.68 1.49
C ASN A 243 -2.15 -22.67 2.55
N PRO A 244 -3.43 -22.70 2.16
CA PRO A 244 -4.56 -22.68 3.10
C PRO A 244 -4.56 -23.82 4.12
N GLN A 245 -4.06 -25.01 3.76
CA GLN A 245 -3.96 -26.15 4.68
C GLN A 245 -2.92 -25.88 5.78
N GLN A 246 -1.80 -25.25 5.45
CA GLN A 246 -0.77 -24.84 6.40
C GLN A 246 -1.26 -23.71 7.31
N VAL A 247 -2.03 -22.75 6.78
CA VAL A 247 -2.73 -21.73 7.57
C VAL A 247 -3.66 -22.39 8.59
N GLU A 248 -4.45 -23.38 8.16
CA GLU A 248 -5.39 -24.08 9.05
C GLU A 248 -4.68 -24.82 10.19
N LYS A 249 -3.54 -25.47 9.90
CA LYS A 249 -2.70 -26.09 10.94
C LYS A 249 -2.13 -25.07 11.92
N LEU A 250 -1.63 -23.92 11.44
CA LEU A 250 -1.18 -22.82 12.32
C LEU A 250 -2.28 -22.37 13.29
N ILE A 251 -3.51 -22.25 12.81
CA ILE A 251 -4.65 -21.85 13.64
C ILE A 251 -4.98 -22.95 14.65
N LYS A 252 -5.20 -24.18 14.19
CA LYS A 252 -5.72 -25.28 15.03
C LYS A 252 -4.70 -25.82 16.03
N GLU A 253 -3.45 -25.96 15.61
CA GLU A 253 -2.41 -26.64 16.40
C GLU A 253 -1.54 -25.66 17.19
N HIS A 254 -1.47 -24.39 16.74
CA HIS A 254 -0.56 -23.41 17.31
C HIS A 254 -1.24 -22.10 17.77
N SER A 255 -2.55 -21.94 17.57
CA SER A 255 -3.27 -20.68 17.89
C SER A 255 -2.65 -19.43 17.23
N VAL A 256 -2.07 -19.59 16.03
CA VAL A 256 -1.54 -18.47 15.25
C VAL A 256 -2.56 -18.09 14.17
N TYR A 257 -3.18 -16.92 14.32
CA TYR A 257 -4.25 -16.46 13.44
C TYR A 257 -3.74 -15.56 12.32
N LEU A 258 -4.08 -15.92 11.09
CA LEU A 258 -3.72 -15.23 9.85
C LEU A 258 -4.79 -15.50 8.78
N THR A 259 -4.79 -14.73 7.70
CA THR A 259 -5.79 -14.93 6.64
C THR A 259 -5.44 -16.15 5.78
N LYS A 260 -6.47 -16.78 5.20
CA LYS A 260 -6.36 -18.03 4.41
C LYS A 260 -5.42 -17.94 3.21
N ASP A 261 -5.12 -16.72 2.75
CA ASP A 261 -4.17 -16.42 1.67
C ASP A 261 -2.70 -16.40 2.13
N GLY A 262 -2.42 -16.71 3.40
CA GLY A 262 -1.06 -16.74 3.94
C GLY A 262 -0.50 -15.36 4.29
N ARG A 263 -1.33 -14.30 4.27
CA ARG A 263 -0.94 -12.97 4.73
C ARG A 263 -0.85 -12.90 6.24
N ILE A 264 0.28 -12.42 6.74
CA ILE A 264 0.46 -12.06 8.14
C ILE A 264 0.54 -10.54 8.29
N SER A 265 0.11 -10.04 9.45
CA SER A 265 0.48 -8.70 9.90
C SER A 265 1.75 -8.80 10.74
N VAL A 266 2.87 -8.28 10.24
CA VAL A 266 4.14 -8.23 10.98
C VAL A 266 3.99 -7.36 12.24
N ALA A 267 3.02 -6.45 12.25
CA ALA A 267 2.71 -5.64 13.42
C ALA A 267 2.35 -6.49 14.65
N GLY A 268 1.73 -7.67 14.48
CA GLY A 268 1.39 -8.59 15.56
C GLY A 268 2.57 -9.43 16.09
N ILE A 269 3.73 -9.35 15.45
CA ILE A 269 4.95 -10.03 15.88
C ILE A 269 5.72 -9.13 16.86
N SER A 270 6.20 -9.70 17.95
CA SER A 270 7.04 -9.05 18.96
C SER A 270 8.25 -9.91 19.31
N SER A 271 9.24 -9.33 20.00
CA SER A 271 10.40 -10.07 20.51
C SER A 271 10.02 -11.28 21.39
N ASN A 272 8.85 -11.22 22.02
CA ASN A 272 8.39 -12.26 22.93
C ASN A 272 7.71 -13.44 22.22
N ASN A 273 7.19 -13.23 21.00
CA ASN A 273 6.43 -14.26 20.27
C ASN A 273 7.07 -14.72 18.95
N VAL A 274 8.06 -14.01 18.42
CA VAL A 274 8.68 -14.32 17.11
C VAL A 274 9.32 -15.72 17.08
N GLY A 275 9.93 -16.16 18.20
CA GLY A 275 10.48 -17.51 18.32
C GLY A 275 9.41 -18.60 18.26
N TYR A 276 8.31 -18.41 18.99
CA TYR A 276 7.18 -19.33 18.93
C TYR A 276 6.59 -19.39 17.52
N PHE A 277 6.41 -18.23 16.89
CA PHE A 277 5.86 -18.17 15.53
C PHE A 277 6.77 -18.85 14.51
N ALA A 278 8.09 -18.62 14.57
CA ALA A 278 9.05 -19.29 13.69
C ALA A 278 8.98 -20.82 13.82
N LYS A 279 8.94 -21.34 15.06
CA LYS A 279 8.80 -22.78 15.33
C LYS A 279 7.49 -23.36 14.79
N ALA A 280 6.36 -22.67 15.02
CA ALA A 280 5.05 -23.09 14.52
C ALA A 280 5.00 -23.08 12.98
N LEU A 281 5.54 -22.02 12.35
CA LEU A 281 5.61 -21.89 10.91
C LEU A 281 6.50 -22.99 10.30
N HIS A 282 7.66 -23.28 10.90
CA HIS A 282 8.50 -24.39 10.48
C HIS A 282 7.77 -25.75 10.61
N ALA A 283 7.09 -26.01 11.73
CA ALA A 283 6.39 -27.26 11.97
C ALA A 283 5.32 -27.60 10.91
N VAL A 284 4.63 -26.60 10.36
CA VAL A 284 3.61 -26.81 9.32
C VAL A 284 4.18 -26.75 7.88
N THR A 285 5.44 -26.38 7.70
CA THR A 285 6.09 -26.18 6.39
C THR A 285 7.23 -27.12 6.06
N LYS A 286 7.70 -27.89 7.04
CA LYS A 286 8.65 -29.00 6.83
C LYS A 286 8.07 -30.12 5.96
#